data_AF-A0A0B0N2Z5-F1
#
_entry.id   AF-A0A0B0N2Z5-F1
#
_cell.length_a   1.000
_cell.length_b   1.000
_cell.length_c   1.000
_cell.angle_alpha   90.00
_cell.angle_beta   90.00
_cell.angle_gamma   90.00
#
_symmetry.space_group_name_H-M   'P 1'
#
loop_
_entity.id
_entity.type
_entity.pdbx_description
1 polymer ?
#
loop_
_entity_poly.entity_id
_entity_poly.type
_entity_poly.pdbx_seq_one_letter_code
_entity_poly.pdbx_strand_id
1 'polypeptide(L)'
;MLDSNKNQAPDNIKERFALEVSDNYVKKILGKKWRDHKSTLKKEYFKKNISLEEKLKNVPPEMLRYQWEDTVGFWNSNKEKELLSGKKVGHLQLFDITHRKKDGSPMTTEVAKIMEKLKGKRAEYESITSSDSSVNLDNIDD
;
A
#
# COMPACT_ATOMS: atom_id res chain seq x y z
N MET A 1 20.26 8.17 -5.46
CA MET A 1 19.10 8.92 -6.00
C MET A 1 18.33 7.96 -6.91
N LEU A 2 17.00 7.88 -6.83
CA LEU A 2 16.22 6.94 -7.67
C LEU A 2 14.77 7.34 -8.03
N ASP A 3 14.26 8.52 -7.67
CA ASP A 3 12.83 8.83 -7.93
C ASP A 3 12.57 9.63 -9.23
N SER A 4 13.60 10.21 -9.87
CA SER A 4 13.44 11.05 -11.09
C SER A 4 12.57 10.39 -12.17
N ASN A 5 12.75 9.09 -12.41
CA ASN A 5 12.04 8.36 -13.44
C ASN A 5 10.50 8.32 -13.21
N LYS A 6 10.01 8.32 -11.96
CA LYS A 6 8.55 8.41 -11.69
C LYS A 6 7.97 9.76 -12.07
N ASN A 7 8.74 10.82 -11.88
CA ASN A 7 8.30 12.19 -12.12
C ASN A 7 8.46 12.58 -13.60
N GLN A 8 9.42 11.98 -14.31
CA GLN A 8 9.64 12.10 -15.76
C GLN A 8 8.74 11.18 -16.61
N ALA A 9 8.21 10.08 -16.04
CA ALA A 9 7.35 9.15 -16.77
C ALA A 9 6.13 9.76 -17.48
N PRO A 10 5.42 10.78 -16.95
CA PRO A 10 4.32 11.44 -17.66
C PRO A 10 4.79 12.16 -18.92
N ASP A 11 5.91 12.88 -18.83
CA ASP A 11 6.46 13.68 -19.93
C ASP A 11 7.00 12.77 -21.03
N ASN A 12 7.77 11.74 -20.65
CA ASN A 12 8.25 10.68 -21.54
C ASN A 12 7.11 9.93 -22.28
N ILE A 13 5.89 9.88 -21.70
CA ILE A 13 4.71 9.31 -22.35
C ILE A 13 4.07 10.35 -23.29
N LYS A 14 3.93 11.60 -22.88
CA LYS A 14 3.36 12.67 -23.70
C LYS A 14 4.17 12.92 -24.98
N GLU A 15 5.49 13.02 -24.84
CA GLU A 15 6.43 13.21 -25.96
C GLU A 15 6.34 12.05 -26.96
N ARG A 16 6.49 10.80 -26.47
CA ARG A 16 6.54 9.61 -27.34
C ARG A 16 5.23 9.24 -28.03
N PHE A 17 4.10 9.78 -27.57
CA PHE A 17 2.76 9.49 -28.12
C PHE A 17 1.99 10.75 -28.56
N ALA A 18 2.62 11.93 -28.55
CA ALA A 18 2.02 13.22 -28.90
C ALA A 18 0.68 13.51 -28.19
N LEU A 19 0.59 13.24 -26.88
CA LEU A 19 -0.69 13.27 -26.14
C LEU A 19 -0.94 14.59 -25.39
N GLU A 20 -1.88 15.39 -25.88
CA GLU A 20 -2.45 16.56 -25.17
C GLU A 20 -3.42 16.14 -24.04
N VAL A 21 -2.90 15.45 -23.02
CA VAL A 21 -3.69 14.97 -21.88
C VAL A 21 -3.14 15.50 -20.55
N SER A 22 -4.02 15.62 -19.54
CA SER A 22 -3.58 16.07 -18.21
C SER A 22 -2.70 15.03 -17.51
N ASP A 23 -1.72 15.52 -16.75
CA ASP A 23 -0.84 14.71 -15.90
C ASP A 23 -1.61 13.76 -14.99
N ASN A 24 -2.69 14.25 -14.38
CA ASN A 24 -3.54 13.47 -13.48
C ASN A 24 -4.21 12.30 -14.20
N TYR A 25 -4.55 12.44 -15.50
CA TYR A 25 -5.04 11.33 -16.31
C TYR A 25 -3.94 10.29 -16.56
N VAL A 26 -2.76 10.71 -17.03
CA VAL A 26 -1.61 9.80 -17.26
C VAL A 26 -1.23 9.05 -15.99
N LYS A 27 -1.07 9.78 -14.87
CA LYS A 27 -0.73 9.22 -13.54
C LYS A 27 -1.80 8.24 -13.04
N LYS A 28 -3.09 8.50 -13.30
CA LYS A 28 -4.21 7.59 -12.97
C LYS A 28 -4.16 6.29 -13.78
N ILE A 29 -3.94 6.38 -15.10
CA ILE A 29 -3.88 5.20 -16.00
C ILE A 29 -2.61 4.38 -15.74
N LEU A 30 -1.43 5.02 -15.67
CA LEU A 30 -0.16 4.38 -15.35
C LEU A 30 -0.21 3.70 -13.97
N GLY A 31 -0.76 4.40 -12.97
CA GLY A 31 -0.98 3.86 -11.63
C GLY A 31 -1.93 2.66 -11.59
N LYS A 32 -2.95 2.61 -12.46
CA LYS A 32 -3.79 1.40 -12.63
C LYS A 32 -2.97 0.25 -13.23
N LYS A 33 -2.35 0.47 -14.40
CA LYS A 33 -1.59 -0.59 -15.11
C LYS A 33 -0.47 -1.18 -14.24
N TRP A 34 0.18 -0.36 -13.42
CA TRP A 34 1.18 -0.79 -12.44
C TRP A 34 0.61 -1.65 -11.31
N ARG A 35 -0.56 -1.32 -10.76
CA ARG A 35 -1.24 -2.17 -9.75
C ARG A 35 -1.69 -3.50 -10.35
N ASP A 36 -2.26 -3.48 -11.56
CA ASP A 36 -2.74 -4.67 -12.26
C ASP A 36 -1.56 -5.63 -12.53
N HIS A 37 -0.47 -5.12 -13.12
CA HIS A 37 0.76 -5.87 -13.36
C HIS A 37 1.37 -6.45 -12.07
N LYS A 38 1.44 -5.67 -10.99
CA LYS A 38 1.89 -6.17 -9.67
C LYS A 38 0.98 -7.25 -9.10
N SER A 39 -0.31 -7.23 -9.39
CA SER A 39 -1.25 -8.29 -8.99
C SER A 39 -0.97 -9.59 -9.74
N THR A 40 -0.77 -9.51 -11.06
CA THR A 40 -0.37 -10.63 -11.92
C THR A 40 0.94 -11.26 -11.47
N LEU A 41 2.00 -10.46 -11.31
CA LEU A 41 3.29 -10.94 -10.82
C LEU A 41 3.18 -11.62 -9.45
N LYS A 42 2.37 -11.09 -8.52
CA LYS A 42 2.18 -11.70 -7.20
C LYS A 42 1.44 -13.04 -7.29
N LYS A 43 0.47 -13.18 -8.21
CA LYS A 43 -0.25 -14.43 -8.45
C LYS A 43 0.65 -15.53 -9.00
N GLU A 44 1.53 -15.18 -9.94
CA GLU A 44 2.37 -16.13 -10.67
C GLU A 44 3.62 -16.54 -9.88
N TYR A 45 4.36 -15.57 -9.33
CA TYR A 45 5.69 -15.78 -8.76
C TYR A 45 5.68 -15.87 -7.22
N PHE A 46 4.76 -15.19 -6.51
CA PHE A 46 4.76 -15.16 -5.04
C PHE A 46 3.97 -16.33 -4.40
N LYS A 47 4.35 -17.56 -4.74
CA LYS A 47 3.76 -18.78 -4.17
C LYS A 47 4.09 -18.91 -2.68
N LYS A 48 3.10 -19.34 -1.87
CA LYS A 48 3.23 -19.39 -0.39
C LYS A 48 4.34 -20.33 0.11
N ASN A 49 4.51 -21.48 -0.56
CA ASN A 49 5.29 -22.62 -0.08
C ASN A 49 6.76 -22.64 -0.56
N ILE A 50 7.20 -21.58 -1.25
CA ILE A 50 8.56 -21.42 -1.78
C ILE A 50 9.40 -20.60 -0.79
N SER A 51 10.69 -20.90 -0.63
CA SER A 51 11.59 -20.15 0.25
C SER A 51 11.84 -18.71 -0.22
N LEU A 52 12.52 -17.90 0.59
CA LEU A 52 12.90 -16.54 0.20
C LEU A 52 13.93 -16.54 -0.93
N GLU A 53 14.97 -17.38 -0.84
CA GLU A 53 16.02 -17.47 -1.86
C GLU A 53 15.48 -17.88 -3.23
N GLU A 54 14.63 -18.91 -3.27
CA GLU A 54 14.02 -19.39 -4.52
C GLU A 54 13.15 -18.28 -5.16
N LYS A 55 12.44 -17.47 -4.36
CA LYS A 55 11.71 -16.30 -4.88
C LYS A 55 12.65 -15.29 -5.52
N LEU A 56 13.79 -14.98 -4.89
CA LEU A 56 14.79 -14.03 -5.42
C LEU A 56 15.53 -14.58 -6.66
N LYS A 57 15.67 -15.90 -6.77
CA LYS A 57 16.22 -16.59 -7.96
C LYS A 57 15.24 -16.55 -9.15
N ASN A 58 13.94 -16.68 -8.90
CA ASN A 58 12.87 -16.64 -9.93
C ASN A 58 12.51 -15.19 -10.35
N VAL A 59 13.44 -14.50 -11.03
CA VAL A 59 13.21 -13.15 -11.59
C VAL A 59 12.34 -13.24 -12.85
N PRO A 60 11.25 -12.46 -12.99
CA PRO A 60 10.48 -12.37 -14.24
C PRO A 60 11.33 -11.78 -15.39
N PRO A 61 11.25 -12.31 -16.63
CA PRO A 61 12.15 -11.91 -17.74
C PRO A 61 12.13 -10.42 -18.10
N GLU A 62 11.00 -9.74 -17.91
CA GLU A 62 10.83 -8.31 -18.22
C GLU A 62 11.34 -7.36 -17.12
N MET A 63 11.79 -7.87 -15.96
CA MET A 63 12.10 -7.07 -14.78
C MET A 63 13.56 -7.19 -14.34
N LEU A 64 14.17 -6.04 -14.03
CA LEU A 64 15.55 -5.97 -13.56
C LEU A 64 15.68 -6.55 -12.14
N ARG A 65 16.75 -7.30 -11.88
CA ARG A 65 17.00 -8.03 -10.63
C ARG A 65 16.75 -7.20 -9.36
N TYR A 66 17.29 -5.98 -9.29
CA TYR A 66 17.11 -5.10 -8.13
C TYR A 66 15.64 -4.68 -7.89
N GLN A 67 14.86 -4.48 -8.96
CA GLN A 67 13.43 -4.14 -8.87
C GLN A 67 12.60 -5.31 -8.37
N TRP A 68 13.04 -6.53 -8.68
CA TRP A 68 12.45 -7.76 -8.14
C TRP A 68 12.81 -7.96 -6.67
N GLU A 69 14.07 -7.76 -6.29
CA GLU A 69 14.54 -7.81 -4.90
C GLU A 69 13.76 -6.82 -4.01
N ASP A 70 13.60 -5.56 -4.43
CA ASP A 70 12.74 -4.56 -3.77
C ASP A 70 11.28 -5.04 -3.64
N THR A 71 10.72 -5.61 -4.70
CA THR A 71 9.32 -6.04 -4.74
C THR A 71 9.05 -7.26 -3.85
N VAL A 72 9.97 -8.23 -3.85
CA VAL A 72 9.93 -9.42 -2.97
C VAL A 72 10.17 -9.03 -1.52
N GLY A 73 11.11 -8.13 -1.24
CA GLY A 73 11.33 -7.56 0.10
C GLY A 73 10.08 -6.89 0.64
N PHE A 74 9.45 -6.02 -0.15
CA PHE A 74 8.18 -5.39 0.22
C PHE A 74 7.09 -6.42 0.51
N TRP A 75 6.86 -7.42 -0.36
CA TRP A 75 5.82 -8.43 -0.12
C TRP A 75 6.07 -9.31 1.10
N ASN A 76 7.32 -9.69 1.39
CA ASN A 76 7.64 -10.45 2.59
C ASN A 76 7.48 -9.61 3.86
N SER A 77 7.91 -8.35 3.88
CA SER A 77 7.75 -7.47 5.06
C SER A 77 6.27 -7.26 5.46
N ASN A 78 5.34 -7.32 4.50
CA ASN A 78 3.91 -7.28 4.78
C ASN A 78 3.42 -8.60 5.40
N LYS A 79 3.84 -9.74 4.85
CA LYS A 79 3.52 -11.09 5.40
C LYS A 79 4.11 -11.27 6.80
N GLU A 80 5.32 -10.78 7.03
CA GLU A 80 6.00 -10.81 8.32
C GLU A 80 5.24 -10.01 9.38
N LYS A 81 4.73 -8.81 9.04
CA LYS A 81 3.86 -8.01 9.93
C LYS A 81 2.52 -8.69 10.22
N GLU A 82 1.91 -9.35 9.24
CA GLU A 82 0.71 -10.18 9.46
C GLU A 82 0.99 -11.35 10.42
N LEU A 83 2.14 -12.03 10.28
CA LEU A 83 2.55 -13.13 11.15
C LEU A 83 2.85 -12.65 12.58
N LEU A 84 3.67 -11.61 12.75
CA LEU A 84 4.08 -11.06 14.05
C LEU A 84 2.89 -10.54 14.89
N SER A 85 1.83 -10.06 14.23
CA SER A 85 0.64 -9.54 14.91
C SER A 85 -0.45 -10.59 15.19
N GLY A 86 -0.31 -11.81 14.68
CA GLY A 86 -1.29 -12.90 14.84
C GLY A 86 -2.69 -12.64 14.25
N LYS A 87 -2.88 -11.49 13.59
CA LYS A 87 -4.17 -10.96 13.14
C LYS A 87 -3.98 -10.30 11.77
N LYS A 88 -5.03 -10.22 10.96
CA LYS A 88 -5.00 -9.34 9.77
C LYS A 88 -4.86 -7.90 10.24
N VAL A 89 -3.68 -7.31 10.04
CA VAL A 89 -3.41 -5.89 10.29
C VAL A 89 -4.38 -5.07 9.42
N GLY A 90 -5.23 -4.27 10.06
CA GLY A 90 -6.18 -3.43 9.33
C GLY A 90 -5.45 -2.42 8.43
N HIS A 91 -6.00 -2.09 7.26
CA HIS A 91 -5.32 -1.21 6.29
C HIS A 91 -4.85 0.13 6.89
N LEU A 92 -5.56 0.67 7.89
CA LEU A 92 -5.13 1.83 8.67
C LEU A 92 -3.83 1.58 9.46
N GLN A 93 -3.77 0.51 10.26
CA GLN A 93 -2.55 0.15 11.01
C GLN A 93 -1.39 -0.16 10.06
N LEU A 94 -1.65 -0.84 8.94
CA LEU A 94 -0.61 -1.13 7.96
C LEU A 94 -0.09 0.15 7.30
N PHE A 95 -0.96 1.12 7.00
CA PHE A 95 -0.58 2.45 6.52
C PHE A 95 0.29 3.19 7.54
N ASP A 96 -0.14 3.26 8.81
CA ASP A 96 0.63 3.86 9.91
C ASP A 96 2.03 3.24 10.05
N ILE A 97 2.14 1.91 10.03
CA ILE A 97 3.42 1.19 10.18
C ILE A 97 4.32 1.32 8.94
N THR A 98 3.76 1.50 7.73
CA THR A 98 4.54 1.55 6.48
C THR A 98 4.95 2.95 6.05
N HIS A 99 4.30 4.00 6.56
CA HIS A 99 4.57 5.39 6.18
C HIS A 99 5.22 6.21 7.32
N ARG A 100 5.67 5.54 8.39
CA ARG A 100 6.51 6.10 9.46
C ARG A 100 7.96 5.64 9.31
N LYS A 101 8.91 6.48 9.70
CA LYS A 101 10.33 6.11 9.86
C LYS A 101 10.51 5.33 11.17
N LYS A 102 11.74 4.82 11.42
CA LYS A 102 12.09 4.09 12.65
C LYS A 102 11.93 4.91 13.94
N ASP A 103 11.97 6.25 13.84
CA ASP A 103 11.72 7.20 14.93
C ASP A 103 10.22 7.49 15.18
N GLY A 104 9.31 6.86 14.42
CA GLY A 104 7.86 7.06 14.50
C GLY A 104 7.33 8.27 13.73
N SER A 105 8.20 9.14 13.21
CA SER A 105 7.83 10.33 12.43
C SER A 105 7.31 9.97 11.03
N PRO A 106 6.41 10.78 10.43
CA PRO A 106 5.98 10.60 9.05
C PRO A 106 7.13 10.63 8.04
N MET A 107 7.03 9.85 6.97
CA MET A 107 8.05 9.85 5.90
C MET A 107 8.06 11.15 5.08
N THR A 108 6.91 11.79 4.84
CA THR A 108 6.79 13.11 4.18
C THR A 108 5.72 13.99 4.82
N THR A 109 5.67 15.27 4.43
CA THR A 109 4.65 16.25 4.83
C THR A 109 3.24 15.90 4.35
N GLU A 110 3.11 15.21 3.23
CA GLU A 110 1.83 14.78 2.65
C GLU A 110 1.30 13.59 3.44
N VAL A 111 2.19 12.65 3.79
CA VAL A 111 1.90 11.55 4.70
C VAL A 111 1.42 12.07 6.06
N ALA A 112 2.07 13.09 6.62
CA ALA A 112 1.65 13.71 7.89
C ALA A 112 0.21 14.24 7.80
N LYS A 113 -0.12 15.01 6.76
CA LYS A 113 -1.48 15.53 6.49
C LYS A 113 -2.52 14.42 6.25
N ILE A 114 -2.11 13.27 5.73
CA ILE A 114 -3.00 12.10 5.56
C ILE A 114 -3.23 11.40 6.92
N MET A 115 -2.19 11.20 7.72
CA MET A 115 -2.30 10.62 9.08
C MET A 115 -3.17 11.48 10.00
N GLU A 116 -3.03 12.80 9.94
CA GLU A 116 -3.86 13.77 10.66
C GLU A 116 -5.34 13.61 10.30
N LYS A 117 -5.67 13.59 9.00
CA LYS A 117 -7.05 13.38 8.50
C LYS A 117 -7.61 12.00 8.85
N LEU A 118 -6.77 10.97 8.92
CA LEU A 118 -7.16 9.64 9.39
C LEU A 118 -7.42 9.60 10.90
N LYS A 119 -6.72 10.41 11.70
CA LYS A 119 -6.95 10.52 13.15
C LYS A 119 -8.32 11.13 13.46
N GLY A 120 -8.71 12.21 12.76
CA GLY A 120 -10.06 12.80 12.89
C GLY A 120 -11.17 11.80 12.57
N LYS A 121 -11.12 11.20 11.37
CA LYS A 121 -12.10 10.20 10.92
C LYS A 121 -12.18 8.95 11.79
N ARG A 122 -11.08 8.56 12.45
CA ARG A 122 -11.08 7.48 13.43
C ARG A 122 -11.92 7.86 14.67
N ALA A 123 -11.69 9.04 15.24
CA ALA A 123 -12.45 9.51 16.40
C ALA A 123 -13.93 9.75 16.07
N GLU A 124 -14.24 10.26 14.87
CA GLU A 124 -15.62 10.37 14.36
C GLU A 124 -16.31 8.99 14.34
N TYR A 125 -15.67 7.97 13.75
CA TYR A 125 -16.21 6.62 13.66
C TYR A 125 -16.35 5.95 15.03
N GLU A 126 -15.31 6.02 15.88
CA GLU A 126 -15.31 5.43 17.22
C GLU A 126 -16.42 6.06 18.09
N SER A 127 -16.64 7.38 17.99
CA SER A 127 -17.75 8.09 18.64
C SER A 127 -19.13 7.59 18.19
N ILE A 128 -19.36 7.46 16.88
CA ILE A 128 -20.62 6.94 16.33
C ILE A 128 -20.87 5.52 16.81
N THR A 129 -19.88 4.63 16.71
CA THR A 129 -20.04 3.23 17.17
C THR A 129 -20.26 3.12 18.68
N SER A 130 -19.69 4.04 19.47
CA SER A 130 -19.96 4.09 20.91
C SER A 130 -21.42 4.47 21.21
N SER A 131 -21.98 5.41 20.43
CA SER A 131 -23.39 5.81 20.55
C SER A 131 -24.36 4.73 20.07
N ASP A 132 -24.06 4.04 18.97
CA ASP A 132 -24.90 2.93 18.48
C ASP A 132 -24.86 1.72 19.43
N SER A 133 -23.76 1.55 20.18
CA SER A 133 -23.62 0.47 21.17
C SER A 133 -24.30 0.74 22.52
N SER A 134 -24.87 1.94 22.74
CA SER A 134 -25.51 2.31 24.02
C SER A 134 -27.04 2.15 24.02
N VAL A 135 -27.59 1.27 23.17
CA VAL A 135 -29.01 0.88 23.25
C VAL A 135 -29.14 -0.12 24.40
N ASN A 136 -29.71 0.33 25.52
CA ASN A 136 -29.79 -0.44 26.77
C ASN A 136 -30.52 -1.79 26.59
N LEU A 137 -30.05 -2.81 27.31
CA LEU A 137 -30.69 -4.14 27.39
C LEU A 137 -31.72 -4.24 28.53
N ASP A 138 -31.99 -3.12 29.22
CA ASP A 138 -32.88 -3.05 30.37
C ASP A 138 -34.36 -2.99 29.94
N ASN A 139 -34.94 -4.13 29.53
CA ASN A 139 -36.37 -4.47 29.63
C ASN A 139 -36.72 -5.83 28.96
N ILE A 140 -36.26 -6.94 29.54
CA ILE A 140 -37.02 -8.21 29.54
C ILE A 140 -36.82 -8.87 30.91
N ASP A 141 -37.79 -8.69 31.79
CA ASP A 141 -38.10 -9.53 32.95
C ASP A 141 -39.62 -9.77 32.94
N ASP A 142 -40.06 -10.92 33.44
CA ASP A 142 -41.41 -11.53 33.35
C ASP A 142 -41.93 -11.85 31.92
#